data_AF-A0A6S6ZXQ3-F1
#
_entry.id   AF-A0A6S6ZXQ3-F1
#
_cell.length_a   1.000
_cell.length_b   1.000
_cell.length_c   1.000
_cell.angle_alpha   90.00
_cell.angle_beta   90.00
_cell.angle_gamma   90.00
#
_symmetry.space_group_name_H-M   'P 1'
#
loop_
_entity.id
_entity.type
_entity.pdbx_description
1 polymer ?
#
loop_
_entity_poly.entity_id
_entity_poly.type
_entity_poly.pdbx_seq_one_letter_code
_entity_poly.pdbx_strand_id
1 'polypeptide(L)'
;MRINLRGLVLALTVFSAIAATANALYASYLVQRDQLITNTLEANRVYAAKLAESTTHFLKAAQQQLAYSARHLASQVDDLDGLAAEVMRLQEQADNFNSVGVVSADGIILATTQSFRNFLGTRVDSAGSRAALKARQPLISKPYVSIAGNMLINLSHPIFSNDGRYLGYIAGTIYLRNDSALQELLGKHHYQDGSYLFVVDGDGQLIYHMESARIGENVMRNPVVAAVTQGHAGAQRVVNTKGVDMLAGYAAEPLSGWGIVAQRPAEKTLEPIHDLIWALIGYAAPLALAFLLAIWWCARMISLPLSQLATNVEHQDVAVAMQRVQSIKAWYFEAERLKRAVIWSFTSLQDKIGKLNLASITDPLTGLRNRRGTQDAVEQLQASDTPFAVVALDIDHFKRVNDTYGHTTGDEVIRGMAQLMRECSRPSDILSRNGGEEFLILLPGVGTKEAATVAERLRKHLAGRRLHGVDGITVSAGVAQWPSAGPEVSQVFQAADAALYAAKEQGRNRVVVHAG
;
A
#
# COMPACT_ATOMS: atom_id res chain seq x y z
N MET A 1 7.75 21.44 12.56
CA MET A 1 6.89 20.33 13.03
C MET A 1 7.75 19.06 13.03
N ARG A 2 8.14 18.50 14.20
CA ARG A 2 8.93 17.25 14.22
C ARG A 2 7.99 16.09 13.89
N ILE A 3 8.30 15.33 12.82
CA ILE A 3 7.50 14.18 12.43
C ILE A 3 7.82 13.04 13.41
N ASN A 4 6.82 12.64 14.20
CA ASN A 4 6.97 11.51 15.11
C ASN A 4 7.01 10.20 14.32
N LEU A 5 7.73 9.18 14.83
CA LEU A 5 7.86 7.86 14.21
C LEU A 5 6.50 7.28 13.75
N ARG A 6 5.44 7.49 14.56
CA ARG A 6 4.06 7.12 14.21
C ARG A 6 3.59 7.71 12.88
N GLY A 7 3.84 9.01 12.67
CA GLY A 7 3.43 9.70 11.45
C GLY A 7 4.17 9.19 10.23
N LEU A 8 5.45 8.84 10.37
CA LEU A 8 6.26 8.29 9.28
C LEU A 8 5.83 6.88 8.89
N VAL A 9 5.59 6.00 9.88
CA VAL A 9 5.08 4.64 9.64
C VAL A 9 3.69 4.69 9.00
N LEU A 10 2.80 5.54 9.48
CA LEU A 10 1.46 5.68 8.93
C LEU A 10 1.50 6.25 7.50
N ALA A 11 2.30 7.28 7.25
CA ALA A 11 2.42 7.87 5.90
C ALA A 11 2.96 6.84 4.89
N LEU A 12 4.02 6.11 5.25
CA LEU A 12 4.60 5.10 4.37
C LEU A 12 3.62 3.96 4.07
N THR A 13 2.96 3.43 5.11
CA THR A 13 2.01 2.32 4.95
C THR A 13 0.76 2.71 4.15
N VAL A 14 0.21 3.90 4.41
CA VAL A 14 -0.91 4.46 3.64
C VAL A 14 -0.51 4.67 2.17
N PHE A 15 0.67 5.26 1.92
CA PHE A 15 1.16 5.48 0.57
C PHE A 15 1.35 4.16 -0.20
N SER A 16 2.01 3.17 0.42
CA SER A 16 2.20 1.85 -0.19
C SER A 16 0.87 1.14 -0.47
N ALA A 17 -0.11 1.25 0.44
CA ALA A 17 -1.43 0.67 0.24
C ALA A 17 -2.16 1.32 -0.94
N ILE A 18 -2.18 2.66 -1.02
CA ILE A 18 -2.79 3.40 -2.13
C ILE A 18 -2.12 3.03 -3.46
N ALA A 19 -0.79 3.02 -3.50
CA ALA A 19 -0.04 2.68 -4.71
C ALA A 19 -0.34 1.25 -5.18
N ALA A 20 -0.39 0.28 -4.25
CA ALA A 20 -0.71 -1.11 -4.56
C ALA A 20 -2.14 -1.26 -5.09
N THR A 21 -3.12 -0.61 -4.45
CA THR A 21 -4.52 -0.62 -4.89
C THR A 21 -4.68 0.03 -6.26
N ALA A 22 -4.05 1.19 -6.49
CA ALA A 22 -4.08 1.88 -7.78
C ALA A 22 -3.48 1.00 -8.90
N ASN A 23 -2.35 0.35 -8.63
CA ASN A 23 -1.73 -0.58 -9.57
C ASN A 23 -2.62 -1.78 -9.88
N ALA A 24 -3.26 -2.38 -8.85
CA ALA A 24 -4.17 -3.50 -9.03
C ALA A 24 -5.41 -3.13 -9.85
N LEU A 25 -6.02 -1.98 -9.58
CA LEU A 25 -7.16 -1.46 -10.35
C LEU A 25 -6.77 -1.17 -11.81
N TYR A 26 -5.60 -0.56 -12.03
CA TYR A 26 -5.10 -0.28 -13.37
C TYR A 26 -4.80 -1.56 -14.16
N ALA A 27 -4.14 -2.54 -13.54
CA ALA A 27 -3.89 -3.83 -14.16
C ALA A 27 -5.20 -4.56 -14.50
N SER A 28 -6.18 -4.55 -13.59
CA SER A 28 -7.50 -5.12 -13.82
C SER A 28 -8.23 -4.45 -14.99
N TYR A 29 -8.17 -3.11 -15.06
CA TYR A 29 -8.73 -2.35 -16.18
C TYR A 29 -8.13 -2.77 -17.53
N LEU A 30 -6.80 -2.85 -17.63
CA LEU A 30 -6.13 -3.24 -18.88
C LEU A 30 -6.54 -4.65 -19.32
N VAL A 31 -6.54 -5.61 -18.38
CA VAL A 31 -6.93 -7.00 -18.67
C VAL A 31 -8.39 -7.10 -19.12
N GLN A 32 -9.31 -6.43 -18.41
CA GLN A 32 -10.73 -6.43 -18.77
C GLN A 32 -10.98 -5.77 -20.14
N ARG A 33 -10.30 -4.66 -20.41
CA ARG A 33 -10.39 -3.96 -21.69
C ARG A 33 -9.96 -4.85 -22.85
N ASP A 34 -8.79 -5.46 -22.74
CA ASP A 34 -8.23 -6.28 -23.81
C ASP A 34 -9.05 -7.57 -24.00
N GLN A 35 -9.58 -8.15 -22.91
CA GLN A 35 -10.49 -9.30 -22.96
C GLN A 35 -11.80 -8.95 -23.69
N LEU A 36 -12.43 -7.81 -23.38
CA LEU A 36 -13.66 -7.38 -24.04
C LEU A 36 -13.45 -7.11 -25.53
N ILE A 37 -12.34 -6.46 -25.90
CA ILE A 37 -11.99 -6.24 -27.30
C ILE A 37 -11.81 -7.57 -28.04
N THR A 38 -11.00 -8.48 -27.48
CA THR A 38 -10.68 -9.77 -28.11
C THR A 38 -11.94 -10.64 -28.25
N ASN A 39 -12.75 -10.73 -27.19
CA ASN A 39 -14.00 -11.48 -27.22
C ASN A 39 -15.01 -10.90 -28.22
N THR A 40 -15.11 -9.57 -28.31
CA THR A 40 -16.01 -8.92 -29.28
C THR A 40 -15.55 -9.16 -30.72
N LEU A 41 -14.25 -9.04 -30.98
CA LEU A 41 -13.67 -9.34 -32.29
C LEU A 41 -13.95 -10.79 -32.71
N GLU A 42 -13.73 -11.75 -31.81
CA GLU A 42 -13.98 -13.16 -32.10
C GLU A 42 -15.48 -13.47 -32.25
N ALA A 43 -16.34 -12.87 -31.42
CA ALA A 43 -17.80 -13.00 -31.55
C ALA A 43 -18.29 -12.47 -32.91
N ASN A 44 -17.81 -11.30 -33.34
CA ASN A 44 -18.16 -10.73 -34.62
C ASN A 44 -17.63 -11.57 -35.80
N ARG A 45 -16.44 -12.17 -35.67
CA ARG A 45 -15.87 -13.09 -36.69
C ARG A 45 -16.73 -14.33 -36.85
N VAL A 46 -17.06 -14.99 -35.74
CA VAL A 46 -17.91 -16.19 -35.74
C VAL A 46 -19.30 -15.87 -36.28
N TYR A 47 -19.87 -14.72 -35.89
CA TYR A 47 -21.17 -14.30 -36.39
C TYR A 47 -21.15 -14.02 -37.90
N ALA A 48 -20.16 -13.30 -38.41
CA ALA A 48 -19.98 -13.06 -39.85
C ALA A 48 -19.80 -14.38 -40.62
N ALA A 49 -18.99 -15.32 -40.09
CA ALA A 49 -18.78 -16.63 -40.71
C ALA A 49 -20.08 -17.45 -40.77
N LYS A 50 -20.86 -17.48 -39.68
CA LYS A 50 -22.16 -18.18 -39.64
C LYS A 50 -23.17 -17.58 -40.61
N LEU A 51 -23.18 -16.25 -40.75
CA LEU A 51 -24.02 -15.58 -41.74
C LEU A 51 -23.55 -15.83 -43.16
N ALA A 52 -22.24 -15.91 -43.42
CA ALA A 52 -21.71 -16.30 -44.72
C ALA A 52 -22.12 -17.72 -45.10
N GLU A 53 -22.01 -18.67 -44.17
CA GLU A 53 -22.48 -20.04 -44.37
C GLU A 53 -24.01 -20.09 -44.61
N SER A 54 -24.80 -19.37 -43.81
CA SER A 54 -26.26 -19.30 -43.99
C SER A 54 -26.65 -18.69 -45.34
N THR A 55 -25.94 -17.64 -45.77
CA THR A 55 -26.13 -16.99 -47.07
C THR A 55 -25.74 -17.94 -48.20
N THR A 56 -24.66 -18.70 -48.05
CA THR A 56 -24.24 -19.76 -48.99
C THR A 56 -25.37 -20.77 -49.19
N HIS A 57 -25.95 -21.27 -48.09
CA HIS A 57 -27.05 -22.23 -48.15
C HIS A 57 -28.30 -21.66 -48.81
N PHE A 58 -28.65 -20.42 -48.48
CA PHE A 58 -29.78 -19.72 -49.10
C PHE A 58 -29.59 -19.55 -50.61
N LEU A 59 -28.45 -19.02 -51.06
CA LEU A 59 -28.14 -18.82 -52.47
C LEU A 59 -28.09 -20.14 -53.24
N LYS A 60 -27.53 -21.19 -52.64
CA LYS A 60 -27.51 -22.54 -53.22
C LYS A 60 -28.91 -23.10 -53.39
N ALA A 61 -29.77 -22.98 -52.38
CA ALA A 61 -31.16 -23.43 -52.45
C ALA A 61 -31.95 -22.68 -53.53
N ALA A 62 -31.79 -21.35 -53.60
CA ALA A 62 -32.40 -20.52 -54.64
C ALA A 62 -31.94 -20.92 -56.06
N GLN A 63 -30.64 -21.15 -56.26
CA GLN A 63 -30.11 -21.64 -57.55
C GLN A 63 -30.62 -23.05 -57.89
N GLN A 64 -30.76 -23.94 -56.91
CA GLN A 64 -31.31 -25.29 -57.12
C GLN A 64 -32.79 -25.27 -57.54
N GLN A 65 -33.59 -24.35 -56.98
CA GLN A 65 -34.97 -24.15 -57.39
C GLN A 65 -35.05 -23.68 -58.85
N LEU A 66 -34.25 -22.67 -59.22
CA LEU A 66 -34.15 -22.20 -60.60
C LEU A 66 -33.66 -23.30 -61.55
N ALA A 67 -32.72 -24.14 -61.11
CA ALA A 67 -32.22 -25.27 -61.88
C ALA A 67 -33.31 -26.31 -62.17
N TYR A 68 -34.16 -26.59 -61.17
CA TYR A 68 -35.29 -27.50 -61.34
C TYR A 68 -36.28 -26.94 -62.36
N SER A 69 -36.69 -25.68 -62.21
CA SER A 69 -37.60 -25.02 -63.14
C SER A 69 -37.02 -24.91 -64.54
N ALA A 70 -35.73 -24.61 -64.69
CA ALA A 70 -35.08 -24.57 -65.99
C ALA A 70 -35.15 -25.92 -66.73
N ARG A 71 -34.98 -27.04 -66.02
CA ARG A 71 -35.16 -28.39 -66.58
C ARG A 71 -36.61 -28.69 -66.94
N HIS A 72 -37.56 -28.26 -66.11
CA HIS A 72 -38.99 -28.44 -66.37
C HIS A 72 -39.44 -27.67 -67.62
N LEU A 73 -38.94 -26.44 -67.78
CA LEU A 73 -39.25 -25.56 -68.91
C LEU A 73 -38.58 -25.97 -70.22
N ALA A 74 -37.54 -26.81 -70.20
CA ALA A 74 -36.77 -27.22 -71.38
C ALA A 74 -37.63 -27.80 -72.52
N SER A 75 -38.78 -28.42 -72.20
CA SER A 75 -39.73 -29.00 -73.16
C SER A 75 -40.98 -28.16 -73.41
N GLN A 76 -41.12 -26.98 -72.78
CA GLN A 76 -42.35 -26.17 -72.76
C GLN A 76 -42.09 -24.68 -73.05
N VAL A 77 -40.96 -24.32 -73.67
CA VAL A 77 -40.62 -22.91 -73.90
C VAL A 77 -41.60 -22.18 -74.83
N ASP A 78 -42.32 -22.91 -75.69
CA ASP A 78 -43.35 -22.34 -76.57
C ASP A 78 -44.74 -22.25 -75.91
N ASP A 79 -44.93 -22.84 -74.72
CA ASP A 79 -46.17 -22.79 -73.95
C ASP A 79 -46.15 -21.61 -72.97
N LEU A 80 -46.65 -20.46 -73.43
CA LEU A 80 -46.66 -19.21 -72.65
C LEU A 80 -47.47 -19.33 -71.34
N ASP A 81 -48.56 -20.11 -71.34
CA ASP A 81 -49.39 -20.31 -70.14
C ASP A 81 -48.66 -21.22 -69.13
N GLY A 82 -47.98 -22.27 -69.61
CA GLY A 82 -47.09 -23.11 -68.80
C GLY A 82 -45.94 -22.33 -68.17
N LEU A 83 -45.28 -21.45 -68.94
CA LEU A 83 -44.24 -20.56 -68.42
C LEU A 83 -44.76 -19.63 -67.32
N ALA A 84 -45.95 -19.03 -67.53
CA ALA A 84 -46.57 -18.16 -66.54
C ALA A 84 -46.92 -18.92 -65.25
N ALA A 85 -47.48 -20.12 -65.37
CA ALA A 85 -47.80 -20.98 -64.23
C ALA A 85 -46.55 -21.35 -63.41
N GLU A 86 -45.45 -21.71 -64.09
CA GLU A 86 -44.20 -22.08 -63.42
C GLU A 86 -43.55 -20.89 -62.69
N VAL A 87 -43.59 -19.71 -63.30
CA VAL A 87 -43.09 -18.47 -62.69
C VAL A 87 -43.90 -18.10 -61.44
N MET A 88 -45.23 -18.22 -61.48
CA MET A 88 -46.09 -17.99 -60.31
C MET A 88 -45.82 -19.04 -59.21
N ARG A 89 -45.71 -20.32 -59.60
CA ARG A 89 -45.38 -21.41 -58.66
C ARG A 89 -44.07 -21.15 -57.93
N LEU A 90 -43.03 -20.71 -58.62
CA LEU A 90 -41.74 -20.39 -57.99
C LEU A 90 -41.83 -19.22 -57.00
N GLN A 91 -42.60 -18.18 -57.32
CA GLN A 91 -42.79 -17.03 -56.43
C GLN A 91 -43.59 -17.43 -55.18
N GLU A 92 -44.63 -18.25 -55.33
CA GLU A 92 -45.51 -18.64 -54.22
C GLU A 92 -44.93 -19.76 -53.35
N GLN A 93 -44.15 -20.68 -53.94
CA GLN A 93 -43.62 -21.84 -53.22
C GLN A 93 -42.50 -21.47 -52.25
N ALA A 94 -41.70 -20.45 -52.58
CA ALA A 94 -40.61 -20.03 -51.76
C ALA A 94 -40.49 -18.51 -51.79
N ASP A 95 -40.52 -17.89 -50.61
CA ASP A 95 -40.36 -16.43 -50.42
C ASP A 95 -38.91 -15.94 -50.73
N ASN A 96 -38.17 -16.71 -51.53
CA ASN A 96 -36.76 -16.49 -51.87
C ASN A 96 -36.58 -15.35 -52.88
N PHE A 97 -37.61 -15.04 -53.67
CA PHE A 97 -37.53 -14.10 -54.79
C PHE A 97 -38.67 -13.07 -54.73
N ASN A 98 -38.33 -11.80 -54.90
CA ASN A 98 -39.32 -10.72 -55.00
C ASN A 98 -40.11 -10.81 -56.32
N SER A 99 -39.44 -11.22 -57.39
CA SER A 99 -40.06 -11.46 -58.69
C SER A 99 -39.27 -12.51 -59.47
N VAL A 100 -39.97 -13.28 -60.30
CA VAL A 100 -39.41 -14.34 -61.15
C VAL A 100 -39.77 -14.05 -62.60
N GLY A 101 -38.91 -14.42 -63.55
CA GLY A 101 -39.20 -14.30 -64.96
C GLY A 101 -38.37 -15.22 -65.85
N VAL A 102 -38.90 -15.50 -67.04
CA VAL A 102 -38.24 -16.26 -68.10
C VAL A 102 -37.94 -15.32 -69.26
N VAL A 103 -36.71 -15.37 -69.74
CA VAL A 103 -36.22 -14.54 -70.84
C VAL A 103 -35.69 -15.44 -71.95
N SER A 104 -36.09 -15.17 -73.19
CA SER A 104 -35.67 -15.93 -74.38
C SER A 104 -34.18 -15.73 -74.72
N ALA A 105 -33.65 -16.57 -75.60
CA ALA A 105 -32.28 -16.43 -76.13
C ALA A 105 -32.00 -15.07 -76.80
N ASP A 106 -33.02 -14.41 -77.35
CA ASP A 106 -32.94 -13.08 -77.97
C ASP A 106 -33.02 -11.94 -76.94
N GLY A 107 -33.28 -12.28 -75.67
CA GLY A 107 -33.41 -11.35 -74.57
C GLY A 107 -34.83 -10.78 -74.42
N ILE A 108 -35.87 -11.48 -74.86
CA ILE A 108 -37.26 -11.04 -74.71
C ILE A 108 -37.88 -11.69 -73.46
N ILE A 109 -38.61 -10.92 -72.65
CA ILE A 109 -39.33 -11.46 -71.48
C ILE A 109 -40.55 -12.28 -71.96
N LEU A 110 -40.53 -13.59 -71.74
CA LEU A 110 -41.58 -14.53 -72.14
C LEU A 110 -42.66 -14.70 -71.07
N ALA A 111 -42.25 -14.76 -69.81
CA ALA A 111 -43.15 -14.88 -68.65
C ALA A 111 -42.54 -14.15 -67.45
N THR A 112 -43.38 -13.56 -66.59
CA THR A 112 -42.92 -12.93 -65.35
C THR A 112 -44.06 -12.79 -64.35
N THR A 113 -43.72 -12.69 -63.07
CA THR A 113 -44.65 -12.40 -61.97
C THR A 113 -45.35 -11.05 -62.12
N GLN A 114 -46.43 -10.84 -61.36
CA GLN A 114 -47.32 -9.66 -61.49
C GLN A 114 -46.58 -8.32 -61.48
N SER A 115 -45.56 -8.16 -60.65
CA SER A 115 -44.79 -6.92 -60.46
C SER A 115 -44.04 -6.44 -61.71
N PHE A 116 -43.75 -7.34 -62.66
CA PHE A 116 -43.04 -7.03 -63.91
C PHE A 116 -43.90 -7.29 -65.17
N ARG A 117 -45.19 -7.60 -65.00
CA ARG A 117 -46.08 -7.98 -66.12
C ARG A 117 -46.15 -6.93 -67.23
N ASN A 118 -46.03 -5.65 -66.90
CA ASN A 118 -46.02 -4.54 -67.87
C ASN A 118 -44.83 -4.58 -68.85
N PHE A 119 -43.81 -5.39 -68.57
CA PHE A 119 -42.61 -5.54 -69.40
C PHE A 119 -42.62 -6.84 -70.23
N LEU A 120 -43.69 -7.63 -70.21
CA LEU A 120 -43.82 -8.81 -71.07
C LEU A 120 -43.62 -8.44 -72.56
N GLY A 121 -42.89 -9.26 -73.29
CA GLY A 121 -42.57 -9.03 -74.70
C GLY A 121 -41.51 -7.95 -74.96
N THR A 122 -41.01 -7.26 -73.93
CA THR A 122 -39.93 -6.27 -74.08
C THR A 122 -38.55 -6.93 -74.03
N ARG A 123 -37.57 -6.29 -74.66
CA ARG A 123 -36.17 -6.74 -74.62
C ARG A 123 -35.50 -6.25 -73.34
N VAL A 124 -34.89 -7.16 -72.59
CA VAL A 124 -34.10 -6.80 -71.42
C VAL A 124 -32.76 -6.18 -71.81
N ASP A 125 -32.45 -5.01 -71.24
CA ASP A 125 -31.17 -4.34 -71.44
C ASP A 125 -30.55 -3.84 -70.11
N SER A 126 -30.64 -4.68 -69.09
CA SER A 126 -30.02 -4.42 -67.80
C SER A 126 -28.66 -5.11 -67.69
N ALA A 127 -27.77 -4.61 -66.83
CA ALA A 127 -26.43 -5.18 -66.64
C ALA A 127 -26.48 -6.68 -66.28
N GLY A 128 -27.37 -7.07 -65.36
CA GLY A 128 -27.54 -8.48 -64.99
C GLY A 128 -28.13 -9.34 -66.10
N SER A 129 -29.10 -8.81 -66.86
CA SER A 129 -29.65 -9.54 -68.02
C SER A 129 -28.63 -9.78 -69.13
N ARG A 130 -27.81 -8.76 -69.46
CA ARG A 130 -26.71 -8.91 -70.43
C ARG A 130 -25.69 -9.94 -69.97
N ALA A 131 -25.36 -9.95 -68.68
CA ALA A 131 -24.44 -10.92 -68.10
C ALA A 131 -24.99 -12.35 -68.18
N ALA A 132 -26.28 -12.56 -67.86
CA ALA A 132 -26.93 -13.88 -67.93
C ALA A 132 -26.96 -14.44 -69.36
N LEU A 133 -27.39 -13.62 -70.34
CA LEU A 133 -27.44 -14.02 -71.77
C LEU A 133 -26.06 -14.36 -72.34
N LYS A 134 -25.03 -13.63 -71.91
CA LYS A 134 -23.65 -13.86 -72.33
C LYS A 134 -23.03 -15.09 -71.66
N ALA A 135 -23.24 -15.25 -70.36
CA ALA A 135 -22.59 -16.28 -69.57
C ALA A 135 -23.18 -17.69 -69.83
N ARG A 136 -24.49 -17.79 -70.07
CA ARG A 136 -25.21 -19.06 -70.34
C ARG A 136 -24.92 -20.17 -69.32
N GLN A 137 -24.67 -19.78 -68.08
CA GLN A 137 -24.41 -20.64 -66.92
C GLN A 137 -25.11 -20.06 -65.70
N PRO A 138 -25.33 -20.85 -64.62
CA PRO A 138 -25.88 -20.31 -63.38
C PRO A 138 -25.05 -19.11 -62.91
N LEU A 139 -25.71 -18.01 -62.63
CA LEU A 139 -25.05 -16.73 -62.32
C LEU A 139 -25.83 -15.97 -61.25
N ILE A 140 -25.09 -15.35 -60.34
CA ILE A 140 -25.58 -14.32 -59.43
C ILE A 140 -24.98 -13.01 -59.93
N SER A 141 -25.83 -12.07 -60.35
CA SER A 141 -25.33 -10.80 -60.89
C SER A 141 -24.73 -9.92 -59.80
N LYS A 142 -23.85 -9.01 -60.21
CA LYS A 142 -23.54 -7.80 -59.43
C LYS A 142 -24.82 -6.98 -59.19
N PRO A 143 -24.88 -6.13 -58.15
CA PRO A 143 -26.02 -5.24 -57.94
C PRO A 143 -26.22 -4.28 -59.12
N TYR A 144 -27.46 -4.10 -59.58
CA TYR A 144 -27.79 -3.16 -60.65
C TYR A 144 -29.22 -2.63 -60.54
N VAL A 145 -29.51 -1.55 -61.28
CA VAL A 145 -30.87 -0.99 -61.39
C VAL A 145 -31.59 -1.66 -62.55
N SER A 146 -32.74 -2.28 -62.26
CA SER A 146 -33.58 -2.94 -63.25
C SER A 146 -34.33 -1.94 -64.15
N ILE A 147 -34.95 -2.46 -65.22
CA ILE A 147 -35.81 -1.66 -66.11
C ILE A 147 -37.02 -1.04 -65.38
N ALA A 148 -37.41 -1.59 -64.23
CA ALA A 148 -38.46 -1.05 -63.36
C ALA A 148 -37.93 -0.04 -62.33
N GLY A 149 -36.64 0.31 -62.37
CA GLY A 149 -36.02 1.27 -61.45
C GLY A 149 -35.62 0.69 -60.08
N ASN A 150 -35.91 -0.59 -59.81
CA ASN A 150 -35.54 -1.24 -58.55
C ASN A 150 -34.07 -1.68 -58.55
N MET A 151 -33.36 -1.42 -57.45
CA MET A 151 -31.99 -1.91 -57.21
C MET A 151 -32.04 -3.34 -56.68
N LEU A 152 -31.45 -4.26 -57.44
CA LEU A 152 -31.59 -5.69 -57.21
C LEU A 152 -30.35 -6.47 -57.63
N ILE A 153 -30.32 -7.73 -57.19
CA ILE A 153 -29.48 -8.78 -57.75
C ILE A 153 -30.36 -9.80 -58.46
N ASN A 154 -29.80 -10.41 -59.49
CA ASN A 154 -30.48 -11.39 -60.31
C ASN A 154 -29.77 -12.74 -60.21
N LEU A 155 -30.51 -13.75 -59.77
CA LEU A 155 -30.09 -15.15 -59.79
C LEU A 155 -30.66 -15.75 -61.07
N SER A 156 -29.82 -16.06 -62.03
CA SER A 156 -30.24 -16.63 -63.31
C SER A 156 -29.72 -18.04 -63.50
N HIS A 157 -30.54 -18.91 -64.09
CA HIS A 157 -30.16 -20.24 -64.54
C HIS A 157 -30.52 -20.42 -66.02
N PRO A 158 -29.58 -20.84 -66.89
CA PRO A 158 -29.87 -21.05 -68.30
C PRO A 158 -30.87 -22.20 -68.51
N ILE A 159 -31.69 -22.07 -69.54
CA ILE A 159 -32.60 -23.08 -70.06
C ILE A 159 -32.01 -23.60 -71.37
N PHE A 160 -31.76 -24.89 -71.41
CA PHE A 160 -31.33 -25.59 -72.62
C PHE A 160 -32.42 -26.59 -73.02
N SER A 161 -32.65 -26.73 -74.32
CA SER A 161 -33.46 -27.82 -74.84
C SER A 161 -32.75 -29.16 -74.65
N ASN A 162 -33.47 -30.27 -74.80
CA ASN A 162 -32.92 -31.62 -74.71
C ASN A 162 -31.82 -31.90 -75.75
N ASP A 163 -31.80 -31.15 -76.86
CA ASP A 163 -30.77 -31.21 -77.90
C ASP A 163 -29.53 -30.32 -77.61
N GLY A 164 -29.51 -29.61 -76.47
CA GLY A 164 -28.43 -28.71 -76.07
C GLY A 164 -28.54 -27.28 -76.61
N ARG A 165 -29.60 -26.93 -77.35
CA ARG A 165 -29.82 -25.55 -77.82
C ARG A 165 -30.17 -24.61 -76.68
N TYR A 166 -29.53 -23.45 -76.61
CA TYR A 166 -29.84 -22.42 -75.63
C TYR A 166 -31.19 -21.76 -75.95
N LEU A 167 -32.16 -21.89 -75.05
CA LEU A 167 -33.51 -21.35 -75.23
C LEU A 167 -33.71 -20.01 -74.50
N GLY A 168 -32.83 -19.69 -73.55
CA GLY A 168 -32.95 -18.51 -72.71
C GLY A 168 -32.52 -18.79 -71.28
N TYR A 169 -33.07 -18.06 -70.32
CA TYR A 169 -32.82 -18.31 -68.90
C TYR A 169 -34.06 -18.03 -68.06
N ILE A 170 -34.17 -18.73 -66.93
CA ILE A 170 -35.08 -18.37 -65.85
C ILE A 170 -34.31 -17.59 -64.79
N ALA A 171 -34.94 -16.59 -64.21
CA ALA A 171 -34.33 -15.70 -63.24
C ALA A 171 -35.26 -15.39 -62.08
N GLY A 172 -34.69 -15.40 -60.88
CA GLY A 172 -35.30 -14.88 -59.67
C GLY A 172 -34.55 -13.62 -59.22
N THR A 173 -35.29 -12.57 -58.87
CA THR A 173 -34.73 -11.30 -58.42
C THR A 173 -34.83 -11.17 -56.91
N ILE A 174 -33.82 -10.54 -56.30
CA ILE A 174 -33.82 -10.17 -54.88
C ILE A 174 -33.57 -8.67 -54.80
N TYR A 175 -34.52 -7.95 -54.21
CA TYR A 175 -34.43 -6.51 -53.98
C TYR A 175 -33.46 -6.21 -52.84
N LEU A 176 -32.67 -5.16 -53.02
CA LEU A 176 -31.68 -4.76 -52.03
C LEU A 176 -32.17 -3.64 -51.12
N ARG A 177 -33.05 -2.76 -51.62
CA ARG A 177 -33.56 -1.59 -50.86
C ARG A 177 -34.92 -1.79 -50.19
N ASN A 178 -35.64 -2.83 -50.58
CA ASN A 178 -36.98 -3.16 -50.08
C ASN A 178 -36.94 -4.55 -49.41
N ASP A 179 -37.98 -4.88 -48.65
CA ASP A 179 -38.12 -6.17 -47.99
C ASP A 179 -37.86 -7.34 -48.95
N SER A 180 -36.99 -8.25 -48.53
CA SER A 180 -36.62 -9.44 -49.28
C SER A 180 -36.16 -10.54 -48.32
N ALA A 181 -36.19 -11.81 -48.75
CA ALA A 181 -35.66 -12.91 -47.95
C ALA A 181 -34.20 -12.71 -47.53
N LEU A 182 -33.41 -12.03 -48.37
CA LEU A 182 -32.03 -11.69 -48.01
C LEU A 182 -31.99 -10.66 -46.86
N GLN A 183 -32.84 -9.64 -46.87
CA GLN A 183 -32.95 -8.71 -45.76
C GLN A 183 -33.48 -9.39 -44.48
N GLU A 184 -34.40 -10.35 -44.60
CA GLU A 184 -34.91 -11.10 -43.45
C GLU A 184 -33.83 -12.00 -42.84
N LEU A 185 -33.04 -12.67 -43.68
CA LEU A 185 -31.89 -13.50 -43.26
C LEU A 185 -30.82 -12.68 -42.54
N LEU A 186 -30.55 -11.46 -43.03
CA LEU A 186 -29.44 -10.62 -42.57
C LEU A 186 -29.85 -9.57 -41.51
N GLY A 187 -31.14 -9.24 -41.38
CA GLY A 187 -31.60 -8.00 -40.74
C GLY A 187 -32.44 -8.12 -39.47
N LYS A 188 -32.78 -9.32 -38.98
CA LYS A 188 -33.63 -9.49 -37.78
C LYS A 188 -32.90 -9.38 -36.43
N HIS A 189 -31.74 -8.74 -36.36
CA HIS A 189 -31.10 -8.40 -35.08
C HIS A 189 -31.30 -6.93 -34.73
N HIS A 190 -32.10 -6.65 -33.70
CA HIS A 190 -32.17 -5.32 -33.10
C HIS A 190 -30.92 -5.10 -32.25
N TYR A 191 -29.95 -4.37 -32.80
CA TYR A 191 -28.75 -4.00 -32.08
C TYR A 191 -29.00 -2.74 -31.24
N GLN A 192 -29.26 -2.89 -29.94
CA GLN A 192 -29.39 -1.77 -29.00
C GLN A 192 -28.03 -1.12 -28.66
N ASP A 193 -26.92 -1.75 -29.04
CA ASP A 193 -25.55 -1.39 -28.68
C ASP A 193 -24.77 -0.71 -29.82
N GLY A 194 -25.47 -0.30 -30.89
CA GLY A 194 -24.87 0.32 -32.07
C GLY A 194 -24.11 -0.65 -32.98
N SER A 195 -24.18 -1.96 -32.70
CA SER A 195 -23.68 -2.97 -33.63
C SER A 195 -24.52 -2.98 -34.91
N TYR A 196 -23.90 -3.35 -36.02
CA TYR A 196 -24.65 -3.59 -37.24
C TYR A 196 -23.88 -4.50 -38.19
N LEU A 197 -24.63 -5.06 -39.13
CA LEU A 197 -24.13 -5.87 -40.22
C LEU A 197 -24.21 -5.08 -41.53
N PHE A 198 -23.25 -5.31 -42.42
CA PHE A 198 -23.38 -4.93 -43.82
C PHE A 198 -22.76 -5.99 -44.73
N VAL A 199 -23.19 -6.02 -45.98
CA VAL A 199 -22.70 -6.95 -47.01
C VAL A 199 -22.21 -6.17 -48.21
N VAL A 200 -21.09 -6.61 -48.78
CA VAL A 200 -20.48 -6.03 -49.98
C VAL A 200 -20.36 -7.06 -51.10
N ASP A 201 -20.40 -6.61 -52.35
CA ASP A 201 -20.00 -7.44 -53.48
C ASP A 201 -18.47 -7.54 -53.60
N GLY A 202 -17.98 -8.30 -54.59
CA GLY A 202 -16.55 -8.48 -54.85
C GLY A 202 -15.80 -7.20 -55.26
N ASP A 203 -16.50 -6.13 -55.66
CA ASP A 203 -15.92 -4.82 -55.96
C ASP A 203 -16.05 -3.84 -54.78
N GLY A 204 -16.58 -4.31 -53.64
CA GLY A 204 -16.82 -3.55 -52.42
C GLY A 204 -18.02 -2.61 -52.47
N GLN A 205 -18.99 -2.82 -53.37
CA GLN A 205 -20.27 -2.11 -53.32
C GLN A 205 -21.19 -2.69 -52.26
N LEU A 206 -21.84 -1.83 -51.48
CA LEU A 206 -22.80 -2.26 -50.47
C LEU A 206 -24.04 -2.90 -51.10
N ILE A 207 -24.28 -4.17 -50.77
CA ILE A 207 -25.47 -4.95 -51.13
C ILE A 207 -26.53 -4.83 -50.03
N TYR A 208 -26.10 -4.86 -48.76
CA TYR A 208 -26.97 -4.75 -47.60
C TYR A 208 -26.35 -3.80 -46.57
N HIS A 209 -27.18 -2.93 -46.00
CA HIS A 209 -26.82 -2.05 -44.88
C HIS A 209 -28.10 -1.66 -44.14
N MET A 210 -28.04 -1.43 -42.82
CA MET A 210 -29.18 -0.97 -42.02
C MET A 210 -29.77 0.39 -42.50
N GLU A 211 -28.98 1.15 -43.25
CA GLU A 211 -29.36 2.44 -43.83
C GLU A 211 -29.50 2.23 -45.34
N SER A 212 -30.71 1.97 -45.82
CA SER A 212 -30.95 1.57 -47.22
C SER A 212 -30.44 2.58 -48.26
N ALA A 213 -30.29 3.85 -47.88
CA ALA A 213 -29.73 4.90 -48.73
C ALA A 213 -28.26 4.65 -49.12
N ARG A 214 -27.51 3.91 -48.31
CA ARG A 214 -26.09 3.60 -48.56
C ARG A 214 -25.88 2.43 -49.54
N ILE A 215 -26.92 1.67 -49.83
CA ILE A 215 -26.85 0.51 -50.72
C ILE A 215 -26.46 0.99 -52.12
N GLY A 216 -25.35 0.43 -52.63
CA GLY A 216 -24.67 0.85 -53.85
C GLY A 216 -23.41 1.69 -53.65
N GLU A 217 -23.14 2.22 -52.46
CA GLU A 217 -21.88 2.93 -52.17
C GLU A 217 -20.70 1.95 -52.25
N ASN A 218 -19.58 2.40 -52.82
CA ASN A 218 -18.33 1.64 -52.79
C ASN A 218 -17.55 1.96 -51.50
N VAL A 219 -17.27 0.94 -50.71
CA VAL A 219 -16.57 1.04 -49.41
C VAL A 219 -15.23 0.29 -49.40
N MET A 220 -14.61 0.04 -50.56
CA MET A 220 -13.32 -0.66 -50.69
C MET A 220 -12.17 -0.04 -49.90
N ARG A 221 -12.23 1.25 -49.57
CA ARG A 221 -11.23 1.92 -48.74
C ARG A 221 -11.17 1.37 -47.31
N ASN A 222 -12.21 0.67 -46.86
CA ASN A 222 -12.22 0.04 -45.55
C ASN A 222 -11.33 -1.23 -45.57
N PRO A 223 -10.31 -1.34 -44.70
CA PRO A 223 -9.42 -2.50 -44.64
C PRO A 223 -10.12 -3.86 -44.54
N VAL A 224 -11.21 -3.95 -43.75
CA VAL A 224 -11.93 -5.23 -43.61
C VAL A 224 -12.69 -5.59 -44.88
N VAL A 225 -13.16 -4.59 -45.63
CA VAL A 225 -13.80 -4.78 -46.94
C VAL A 225 -12.77 -5.28 -47.94
N ALA A 226 -11.61 -4.62 -48.03
CA ALA A 226 -10.53 -5.06 -48.91
C ALA A 226 -10.09 -6.51 -48.60
N ALA A 227 -9.99 -6.87 -47.32
CA ALA A 227 -9.63 -8.22 -46.91
C ALA A 227 -10.69 -9.27 -47.27
N VAL A 228 -11.97 -8.99 -47.00
CA VAL A 228 -13.05 -9.95 -47.26
C VAL A 228 -13.30 -10.14 -48.76
N THR A 229 -13.13 -9.10 -49.59
CA THR A 229 -13.24 -9.21 -51.05
C THR A 229 -12.15 -10.08 -51.68
N GLN A 230 -11.05 -10.33 -50.96
CA GLN A 230 -10.00 -11.27 -51.36
C GLN A 230 -10.29 -12.71 -50.91
N GLY A 231 -11.46 -12.97 -50.31
CA GLY A 231 -11.84 -14.30 -49.83
C GLY A 231 -11.37 -14.62 -48.40
N HIS A 232 -10.82 -13.64 -47.67
CA HIS A 232 -10.36 -13.87 -46.30
C HIS A 232 -11.51 -13.79 -45.28
N ALA A 233 -11.34 -14.50 -44.17
CA ALA A 233 -12.16 -14.35 -42.97
C ALA A 233 -11.27 -13.96 -41.79
N GLY A 234 -11.76 -13.11 -40.90
CA GLY A 234 -10.96 -12.60 -39.79
C GLY A 234 -11.69 -11.58 -38.93
N ALA A 235 -10.94 -10.99 -38.00
CA ALA A 235 -11.41 -9.91 -37.15
C ALA A 235 -10.35 -8.82 -37.05
N GLN A 236 -10.78 -7.56 -37.06
CA GLN A 236 -9.89 -6.43 -36.94
C GLN A 236 -10.60 -5.22 -36.33
N ARG A 237 -9.87 -4.45 -35.53
CA ARG A 237 -10.29 -3.10 -35.12
C ARG A 237 -10.03 -2.13 -36.28
N VAL A 238 -11.06 -1.41 -36.70
CA VAL A 238 -11.02 -0.55 -37.89
C VAL A 238 -11.85 0.71 -37.67
N VAL A 239 -11.44 1.81 -38.30
CA VAL A 239 -12.26 3.02 -38.35
C VAL A 239 -13.15 2.94 -39.58
N ASN A 240 -14.47 3.02 -39.38
CA ASN A 240 -15.41 2.95 -40.49
C ASN A 240 -15.44 4.24 -41.32
N THR A 241 -16.21 4.26 -42.41
CA THR A 241 -16.33 5.42 -43.32
C THR A 241 -16.95 6.66 -42.68
N LYS A 242 -17.54 6.54 -41.48
CA LYS A 242 -18.06 7.65 -40.68
C LYS A 242 -17.08 8.13 -39.59
N GLY A 243 -15.86 7.60 -39.54
CA GLY A 243 -14.85 7.97 -38.54
C GLY A 243 -15.03 7.32 -37.17
N VAL A 244 -15.91 6.32 -37.05
CA VAL A 244 -16.15 5.61 -35.78
C VAL A 244 -15.22 4.42 -35.68
N ASP A 245 -14.59 4.26 -34.52
CA ASP A 245 -13.75 3.11 -34.19
C ASP A 245 -14.60 1.87 -33.89
N MET A 246 -14.42 0.82 -34.69
CA MET A 246 -15.24 -0.37 -34.71
C MET A 246 -14.38 -1.62 -34.47
N LEU A 247 -14.96 -2.59 -33.78
CA LEU A 247 -14.45 -3.96 -33.70
C LEU A 247 -15.21 -4.79 -34.73
N ALA A 248 -14.57 -5.10 -35.85
CA ALA A 248 -15.21 -5.77 -36.97
C ALA A 248 -14.76 -7.23 -37.10
N GLY A 249 -15.70 -8.11 -37.41
CA GLY A 249 -15.47 -9.47 -37.89
C GLY A 249 -16.02 -9.61 -39.31
N TYR A 250 -15.33 -10.37 -40.14
CA TYR A 250 -15.68 -10.50 -41.55
C TYR A 250 -15.46 -11.91 -42.06
N ALA A 251 -16.28 -12.31 -43.03
CA ALA A 251 -16.17 -13.60 -43.72
C ALA A 251 -16.70 -13.48 -45.15
N ALA A 252 -16.03 -14.16 -46.08
CA ALA A 252 -16.43 -14.22 -47.48
C ALA A 252 -17.43 -15.35 -47.72
N GLU A 253 -18.44 -15.09 -48.56
CA GLU A 253 -19.38 -16.08 -49.07
C GLU A 253 -18.84 -16.62 -50.41
N PRO A 254 -18.55 -17.93 -50.52
CA PRO A 254 -17.79 -18.49 -51.63
C PRO A 254 -18.56 -18.59 -52.96
N LEU A 255 -19.90 -18.64 -52.98
CA LEU A 255 -20.66 -18.80 -54.23
C LEU A 255 -20.79 -17.50 -55.04
N SER A 256 -21.03 -16.39 -54.35
CA SER A 256 -21.27 -15.07 -54.94
C SER A 256 -20.04 -14.15 -54.86
N GLY A 257 -19.07 -14.48 -54.00
CA GLY A 257 -17.94 -13.61 -53.69
C GLY A 257 -18.30 -12.42 -52.80
N TRP A 258 -19.46 -12.47 -52.12
CA TRP A 258 -19.85 -11.41 -51.21
C TRP A 258 -19.02 -11.42 -49.93
N GLY A 259 -18.75 -10.23 -49.41
CA GLY A 259 -18.15 -10.05 -48.10
C GLY A 259 -19.21 -9.69 -47.06
N ILE A 260 -19.30 -10.45 -45.98
CA ILE A 260 -20.21 -10.16 -44.87
C ILE A 260 -19.38 -9.63 -43.71
N VAL A 261 -19.77 -8.46 -43.19
CA VAL A 261 -19.06 -7.77 -42.11
C VAL A 261 -20.02 -7.47 -40.98
N ALA A 262 -19.71 -7.97 -39.80
CA ALA A 262 -20.38 -7.66 -38.55
C ALA A 262 -19.47 -6.79 -37.69
N GLN A 263 -19.99 -5.70 -37.12
CA GLN A 263 -19.15 -4.80 -36.34
C GLN A 263 -19.90 -4.12 -35.20
N ARG A 264 -19.16 -3.77 -34.16
CA ARG A 264 -19.63 -3.05 -32.98
C ARG A 264 -18.71 -1.86 -32.65
N PRO A 265 -19.24 -0.69 -32.25
CA PRO A 265 -18.40 0.43 -31.83
C PRO A 265 -17.55 0.08 -30.60
N ALA A 266 -16.26 0.39 -30.64
CA ALA A 266 -15.34 0.09 -29.55
C ALA A 266 -15.76 0.80 -28.26
N GLU A 267 -16.22 2.06 -28.34
CA GLU A 267 -16.73 2.80 -27.18
C GLU A 267 -17.89 2.08 -26.49
N LYS A 268 -18.87 1.58 -27.26
CA LYS A 268 -20.01 0.80 -26.75
C LYS A 268 -19.63 -0.58 -26.22
N THR A 269 -18.53 -1.16 -26.69
CA THR A 269 -17.96 -2.39 -26.10
C THR A 269 -17.32 -2.13 -24.74
N LEU A 270 -16.76 -0.93 -24.54
CA LEU A 270 -16.03 -0.57 -23.32
C LEU A 270 -16.90 0.10 -22.24
N GLU A 271 -18.12 0.54 -22.59
CA GLU A 271 -19.09 1.14 -21.66
C GLU A 271 -19.30 0.33 -20.36
N PRO A 272 -19.46 -1.02 -20.39
CA PRO A 272 -19.64 -1.81 -19.17
C PRO A 272 -18.47 -1.78 -18.18
N ILE A 273 -17.26 -1.42 -18.64
CA ILE A 273 -16.07 -1.36 -17.78
C ILE A 273 -16.22 -0.27 -16.72
N HIS A 274 -16.90 0.83 -17.04
CA HIS A 274 -17.09 1.93 -16.09
C HIS A 274 -17.82 1.46 -14.83
N ASP A 275 -18.93 0.74 -15.00
CA ASP A 275 -19.74 0.22 -13.91
C ASP A 275 -19.00 -0.86 -13.12
N LEU A 276 -18.23 -1.71 -13.80
CA LEU A 276 -17.37 -2.72 -13.18
C LEU A 276 -16.30 -2.09 -12.28
N ILE A 277 -15.66 -1.00 -12.71
CA ILE A 277 -14.66 -0.29 -11.90
C ILE A 277 -15.30 0.27 -10.64
N TRP A 278 -16.46 0.92 -10.76
CA TRP A 278 -17.15 1.47 -9.58
C TRP A 278 -17.61 0.38 -8.61
N ALA A 279 -18.09 -0.75 -9.12
CA ALA A 279 -18.41 -1.90 -8.30
C ALA A 279 -17.17 -2.43 -7.57
N LEU A 280 -16.03 -2.58 -8.26
CA LEU A 280 -14.76 -3.01 -7.67
C LEU A 280 -14.29 -2.05 -6.58
N ILE A 281 -14.35 -0.74 -6.82
CA ILE A 281 -14.04 0.28 -5.81
C ILE A 281 -15.00 0.14 -4.62
N GLY A 282 -16.30 -0.05 -4.87
CA GLY A 282 -17.31 -0.26 -3.83
C GLY A 282 -17.02 -1.48 -2.95
N TYR A 283 -16.59 -2.60 -3.53
CA TYR A 283 -16.19 -3.79 -2.76
C TYR A 283 -14.84 -3.63 -2.05
N ALA A 284 -13.88 -2.91 -2.66
CA ALA A 284 -12.55 -2.71 -2.08
C ALA A 284 -12.54 -1.67 -0.96
N ALA A 285 -13.39 -0.64 -1.01
CA ALA A 285 -13.36 0.49 -0.08
C ALA A 285 -13.60 0.10 1.40
N PRO A 286 -14.59 -0.74 1.77
CA PRO A 286 -14.78 -1.17 3.15
C PRO A 286 -13.57 -1.95 3.69
N LEU A 287 -13.00 -2.82 2.87
CA LEU A 287 -11.81 -3.60 3.23
C LEU A 287 -10.58 -2.71 3.39
N ALA A 288 -10.38 -1.75 2.47
CA ALA A 288 -9.32 -0.76 2.55
C ALA A 288 -9.44 0.09 3.82
N LEU A 289 -10.65 0.54 4.16
CA LEU A 289 -10.92 1.29 5.40
C LEU A 289 -10.61 0.44 6.64
N ALA A 290 -11.01 -0.82 6.66
CA ALA A 290 -10.70 -1.74 7.76
C ALA A 290 -9.18 -1.92 7.92
N PHE A 291 -8.43 -2.09 6.82
CA PHE A 291 -6.97 -2.16 6.86
C PHE A 291 -6.33 -0.86 7.34
N LEU A 292 -6.82 0.30 6.88
CA LEU A 292 -6.32 1.61 7.34
C LEU A 292 -6.54 1.80 8.85
N LEU A 293 -7.70 1.41 9.37
CA LEU A 293 -8.00 1.45 10.80
C LEU A 293 -7.11 0.48 11.60
N ALA A 294 -6.89 -0.73 11.08
CA ALA A 294 -5.98 -1.71 11.68
C ALA A 294 -4.53 -1.21 11.69
N ILE A 295 -4.04 -0.66 10.58
CA ILE A 295 -2.69 -0.05 10.48
C ILE A 295 -2.55 1.11 11.46
N TRP A 296 -3.55 2.00 11.53
CA TRP A 296 -3.55 3.11 12.47
C TRP A 296 -3.50 2.62 13.93
N TRP A 297 -4.27 1.58 14.25
CA TRP A 297 -4.29 0.97 15.57
C TRP A 297 -2.94 0.32 15.92
N CYS A 298 -2.37 -0.47 15.01
CA CYS A 298 -1.06 -1.09 15.17
C CYS A 298 0.05 -0.04 15.31
N ALA A 299 0.09 0.98 14.45
CA ALA A 299 1.05 2.08 14.53
C ALA A 299 0.95 2.82 15.87
N ARG A 300 -0.26 3.02 16.39
CA ARG A 300 -0.47 3.57 17.73
C ARG A 300 0.06 2.63 18.82
N MET A 301 -0.22 1.33 18.73
CA MET A 301 0.23 0.35 19.72
C MET A 301 1.75 0.22 19.78
N ILE A 302 2.44 0.28 18.65
CA ILE A 302 3.91 0.20 18.58
C ILE A 302 4.57 1.49 19.09
N SER A 303 4.06 2.66 18.71
CA SER A 303 4.70 3.94 19.01
C SER A 303 4.47 4.47 20.43
N LEU A 304 3.37 4.09 21.09
CA LEU A 304 2.99 4.66 22.39
C LEU A 304 4.03 4.36 23.51
N PRO A 305 4.51 3.11 23.70
CA PRO A 305 5.51 2.82 24.74
C PRO A 305 6.83 3.56 24.52
N LEU A 306 7.28 3.67 23.25
CA LEU A 306 8.51 4.40 22.89
C LEU A 306 8.40 5.89 23.19
N SER A 307 7.27 6.51 22.83
CA SER A 307 7.03 7.93 23.11
C SER A 307 6.96 8.21 24.62
N GLN A 308 6.36 7.31 25.39
CA GLN A 308 6.30 7.41 26.85
C GLN A 308 7.69 7.25 27.48
N LEU A 309 8.53 6.35 26.98
CA LEU A 309 9.91 6.20 27.45
C LEU A 309 10.74 7.45 27.14
N ALA A 310 10.63 8.02 25.94
CA ALA A 310 11.38 9.21 25.56
C ALA A 310 11.01 10.46 26.41
N THR A 311 9.72 10.73 26.59
CA THR A 311 9.24 11.93 27.29
C THR A 311 9.43 11.87 28.81
N ASN A 312 9.38 10.68 29.42
CA ASN A 312 9.51 10.54 30.87
C ASN A 312 10.97 10.60 31.36
N VAL A 313 11.96 10.46 30.48
CA VAL A 313 13.39 10.56 30.82
C VAL A 313 13.85 12.03 30.90
N GLU A 314 13.10 12.98 30.34
CA GLU A 314 13.45 14.42 30.35
C GLU A 314 13.15 15.15 31.68
N HIS A 315 12.66 14.46 32.71
CA HIS A 315 12.28 15.09 33.99
C HIS A 315 13.45 15.15 34.99
N GLN A 316 13.55 16.26 35.74
CA GLN A 316 14.65 16.53 36.67
C GLN A 316 14.66 15.63 37.93
N ASP A 317 13.53 14.99 38.28
CA ASP A 317 13.43 14.10 39.43
C ASP A 317 13.50 12.62 39.01
N VAL A 318 14.62 11.97 39.36
CA VAL A 318 14.92 10.57 39.04
C VAL A 318 13.91 9.61 39.67
N ALA A 319 13.39 9.90 40.87
CA ALA A 319 12.44 9.03 41.55
C ALA A 319 11.09 9.03 40.82
N VAL A 320 10.61 10.21 40.42
CA VAL A 320 9.38 10.38 39.64
C VAL A 320 9.53 9.77 38.25
N ALA A 321 10.67 9.99 37.59
CA ALA A 321 10.98 9.40 36.29
C ALA A 321 10.97 7.86 36.36
N MET A 322 11.59 7.28 37.39
CA MET A 322 11.65 5.83 37.60
C MET A 322 10.26 5.21 37.82
N GLN A 323 9.41 5.81 38.66
CA GLN A 323 8.04 5.35 38.90
C GLN A 323 7.20 5.40 37.61
N ARG A 324 7.33 6.47 36.82
CA ARG A 324 6.64 6.59 35.53
C ARG A 324 7.12 5.55 34.54
N VAL A 325 8.43 5.33 34.40
CA VAL A 325 8.99 4.30 33.50
C VAL A 325 8.51 2.90 33.89
N GLN A 326 8.44 2.58 35.19
CA GLN A 326 7.93 1.28 35.66
C GLN A 326 6.47 1.05 35.28
N SER A 327 5.65 2.10 35.29
CA SER A 327 4.22 2.02 34.94
C SER A 327 3.94 1.81 33.44
N ILE A 328 4.93 2.01 32.57
CA ILE A 328 4.78 1.84 31.12
C ILE A 328 4.58 0.35 30.81
N LYS A 329 3.48 0.03 30.12
CA LYS A 329 3.20 -1.30 29.58
C LYS A 329 3.96 -1.50 28.27
N ALA A 330 5.14 -2.11 28.34
CA ALA A 330 5.92 -2.50 27.16
C ALA A 330 5.52 -3.91 26.71
N TRP A 331 4.68 -3.99 25.69
CA TRP A 331 4.07 -5.26 25.25
C TRP A 331 4.94 -6.07 24.28
N TYR A 332 5.94 -5.43 23.65
CA TYR A 332 6.84 -6.07 22.69
C TYR A 332 8.30 -6.00 23.15
N PHE A 333 9.11 -6.90 22.59
CA PHE A 333 10.45 -7.21 23.04
C PHE A 333 11.38 -5.99 23.10
N GLU A 334 11.42 -5.17 22.05
CA GLU A 334 12.30 -4.00 21.98
C GLU A 334 11.92 -2.93 23.01
N ALA A 335 10.63 -2.67 23.21
CA ALA A 335 10.17 -1.71 24.23
C ALA A 335 10.48 -2.20 25.64
N GLU A 336 10.33 -3.50 25.90
CA GLU A 336 10.60 -4.09 27.21
C GLU A 336 12.11 -4.08 27.52
N ARG A 337 12.93 -4.38 26.50
CA ARG A 337 14.39 -4.29 26.60
C ARG A 337 14.84 -2.84 26.86
N LEU A 338 14.26 -1.86 26.17
CA LEU A 338 14.54 -0.43 26.42
C LEU A 338 14.11 0.00 27.82
N LYS A 339 12.91 -0.39 28.26
CA LYS A 339 12.41 -0.12 29.62
C LYS A 339 13.39 -0.62 30.68
N ARG A 340 13.85 -1.87 30.57
CA ARG A 340 14.82 -2.46 31.50
C ARG A 340 16.16 -1.74 31.47
N ALA A 341 16.67 -1.40 30.27
CA ALA A 341 17.92 -0.66 30.14
C ALA A 341 17.86 0.73 30.80
N VAL A 342 16.74 1.44 30.65
CA VAL A 342 16.50 2.73 31.30
C VAL A 342 16.47 2.60 32.82
N ILE A 343 15.73 1.61 33.35
CA ILE A 343 15.66 1.35 34.81
C ILE A 343 17.05 1.02 35.36
N TRP A 344 17.79 0.13 34.68
CA TRP A 344 19.14 -0.25 35.10
C TRP A 344 20.12 0.94 35.06
N SER A 345 20.00 1.81 34.06
CA SER A 345 20.78 3.05 33.99
C SER A 345 20.50 3.96 35.18
N PHE A 346 19.23 4.19 35.52
CA PHE A 346 18.84 5.02 36.66
C PHE A 346 19.36 4.46 38.00
N THR A 347 19.21 3.16 38.24
CA THR A 347 19.69 2.55 39.49
C THR A 347 21.21 2.60 39.59
N SER A 348 21.93 2.37 38.48
CA SER A 348 23.39 2.48 38.44
C SER A 348 23.87 3.92 38.69
N LEU A 349 23.19 4.92 38.12
CA LEU A 349 23.49 6.33 38.36
C LEU A 349 23.26 6.71 39.83
N GLN A 350 22.15 6.28 40.42
CA GLN A 350 21.83 6.57 41.82
C GLN A 350 22.84 5.93 42.78
N ASP A 351 23.26 4.67 42.54
CA ASP A 351 24.31 4.01 43.32
C ASP A 351 25.66 4.73 43.21
N LYS A 352 26.04 5.15 41.99
CA LYS A 352 27.28 5.93 41.78
C LYS A 352 27.23 7.28 42.48
N ILE A 353 26.11 8.01 42.40
CA ILE A 353 25.93 9.28 43.10
C ILE A 353 26.02 9.07 44.62
N GLY A 354 25.37 8.03 45.16
CA GLY A 354 25.44 7.68 46.58
C GLY A 354 26.87 7.40 47.05
N LYS A 355 27.62 6.60 46.28
CA LYS A 355 29.04 6.29 46.56
C LYS A 355 29.93 7.54 46.48
N LEU A 356 29.73 8.39 45.48
CA LEU A 356 30.47 9.65 45.34
C LEU A 356 30.18 10.61 46.51
N ASN A 357 28.91 10.69 46.94
CA ASN A 357 28.54 11.52 48.08
C ASN A 357 29.21 11.04 49.37
N LEU A 358 29.16 9.73 49.66
CA LEU A 358 29.83 9.13 50.82
C LEU A 358 31.36 9.33 50.78
N ALA A 359 31.98 9.12 49.62
CA ALA A 359 33.41 9.35 49.44
C ALA A 359 33.80 10.83 49.60
N SER A 360 32.89 11.76 49.31
CA SER A 360 33.15 13.19 49.48
C SER A 360 33.10 13.65 50.94
N ILE A 361 32.40 12.94 51.84
CA ILE A 361 32.20 13.37 53.24
C ILE A 361 32.91 12.49 54.27
N THR A 362 33.53 11.39 53.86
CA THR A 362 34.30 10.50 54.73
C THR A 362 35.81 10.59 54.46
N ASP A 363 36.63 10.36 55.49
CA ASP A 363 38.07 10.22 55.39
C ASP A 363 38.40 8.79 54.91
N PRO A 364 39.14 8.61 53.81
CA PRO A 364 39.36 7.29 53.20
C PRO A 364 40.20 6.35 54.06
N LEU A 365 41.02 6.88 54.98
CA LEU A 365 41.89 6.07 55.82
C LEU A 365 41.16 5.49 57.03
N THR A 366 40.34 6.32 57.67
CA THR A 366 39.69 5.99 58.95
C THR A 366 38.23 5.60 58.80
N GLY A 367 37.55 6.03 57.74
CA GLY A 367 36.09 5.90 57.58
C GLY A 367 35.30 6.80 58.54
N LEU A 368 35.95 7.73 59.24
CA LEU A 368 35.27 8.80 59.98
C LEU A 368 34.83 9.90 58.99
N ARG A 369 34.08 10.91 59.45
CA ARG A 369 33.81 12.07 58.61
C ARG A 369 35.11 12.82 58.33
N ASN A 370 35.28 13.32 57.10
CA ASN A 370 36.36 14.26 56.79
C ASN A 370 35.93 15.68 57.16
N ARG A 371 36.83 16.66 57.01
CA ARG A 371 36.55 18.08 57.27
C ARG A 371 35.23 18.59 56.65
N ARG A 372 34.91 18.17 55.42
CA ARG A 372 33.65 18.54 54.74
C ARG A 372 32.45 17.88 55.43
N GLY A 373 32.53 16.58 55.70
CA GLY A 373 31.48 15.88 56.44
C GLY A 373 31.24 16.44 57.85
N THR A 374 32.28 16.94 58.52
CA THR A 374 32.15 17.63 59.82
C THR A 374 31.41 18.95 59.67
N GLN A 375 31.77 19.77 58.69
CA GLN A 375 31.09 21.03 58.39
C GLN A 375 29.60 20.81 58.10
N ASP A 376 29.28 19.82 57.26
CA ASP A 376 27.89 19.44 56.96
C ASP A 376 27.11 19.05 58.24
N ALA A 377 27.76 18.36 59.18
CA ALA A 377 27.13 17.95 60.44
C ALA A 377 26.91 19.13 61.40
N VAL A 378 27.86 20.08 61.42
CA VAL A 378 27.76 21.31 62.20
C VAL A 378 26.60 22.17 61.70
N GLU A 379 26.48 22.35 60.39
CA GLU A 379 25.37 23.10 59.78
C GLU A 379 24.01 22.48 60.12
N GLN A 380 23.93 21.14 60.17
CA GLN A 380 22.72 20.43 60.60
C GLN A 380 22.38 20.71 62.07
N LEU A 381 23.37 20.61 62.97
CA LEU A 381 23.17 20.87 64.41
C LEU A 381 22.79 22.33 64.67
N GLN A 382 23.35 23.26 63.90
CA GLN A 382 23.01 24.68 63.97
C GLN A 382 21.60 24.95 63.46
N ALA A 383 21.20 24.36 62.33
CA ALA A 383 19.85 24.50 61.78
C ALA A 383 18.76 23.92 62.71
N SER A 384 19.12 22.95 63.55
CA SER A 384 18.24 22.37 64.56
C SER A 384 18.40 22.97 65.97
N ASP A 385 19.12 24.09 66.12
CA ASP A 385 19.43 24.76 67.39
C ASP A 385 19.91 23.80 68.50
N THR A 386 20.62 22.74 68.11
CA THR A 386 21.06 21.71 69.04
C THR A 386 22.40 22.10 69.66
N PRO A 387 22.50 22.35 70.98
CA PRO A 387 23.77 22.68 71.61
C PRO A 387 24.71 21.47 71.51
N PHE A 388 26.01 21.70 71.34
CA PHE A 388 26.98 20.61 71.26
C PHE A 388 28.34 21.01 71.85
N ALA A 389 29.09 20.02 72.32
CA ALA A 389 30.48 20.20 72.69
C ALA A 389 31.41 19.72 71.57
N VAL A 390 32.54 20.42 71.40
CA VAL A 390 33.62 20.06 70.48
C VAL A 390 34.79 19.55 71.31
N VAL A 391 35.28 18.36 70.97
CA VAL A 391 36.53 17.80 71.48
C VAL A 391 37.52 17.77 70.33
N ALA A 392 38.52 18.63 70.37
CA ALA A 392 39.66 18.61 69.46
C ALA A 392 40.75 17.68 70.00
N LEU A 393 41.23 16.77 69.18
CA LEU A 393 42.14 15.69 69.56
C LEU A 393 43.35 15.67 68.63
N ASP A 394 44.53 15.43 69.19
CA ASP A 394 45.77 15.27 68.41
C ASP A 394 46.66 14.20 69.05
N ILE A 395 47.14 13.26 68.22
CA ILE A 395 48.03 12.20 68.68
C ILE A 395 49.39 12.80 69.01
N ASP A 396 49.78 12.71 70.28
CA ASP A 396 51.03 13.28 70.77
C ASP A 396 52.24 12.63 70.08
N HIS A 397 53.16 13.46 69.63
CA HIS A 397 54.41 13.03 68.98
C HIS A 397 54.19 12.11 67.76
N PHE A 398 53.08 12.23 67.04
CA PHE A 398 52.78 11.39 65.88
C PHE A 398 53.87 11.42 64.80
N LYS A 399 54.49 12.58 64.56
CA LYS A 399 55.65 12.69 63.66
C LYS A 399 56.79 11.71 64.04
N ARG A 400 57.08 11.54 65.34
CA ARG A 400 58.09 10.57 65.81
C ARG A 400 57.68 9.13 65.49
N VAL A 401 56.38 8.82 65.55
CA VAL A 401 55.87 7.49 65.16
C VAL A 401 56.14 7.24 63.67
N ASN A 402 55.82 8.21 62.81
CA ASN A 402 56.13 8.12 61.37
C ASN A 402 57.63 8.02 61.10
N ASP A 403 58.44 8.86 61.75
CA ASP A 403 59.90 8.89 61.55
C ASP A 403 60.57 7.59 62.03
N THR A 404 60.00 6.91 63.03
CA THR A 404 60.57 5.68 63.63
C THR A 404 60.08 4.41 62.93
N TYR A 405 58.78 4.32 62.63
CA TYR A 405 58.14 3.09 62.17
C TYR A 405 57.64 3.16 60.72
N GLY A 406 57.78 4.31 60.07
CA GLY A 406 57.30 4.56 58.71
C GLY A 406 55.82 4.96 58.66
N HIS A 407 55.44 5.62 57.57
CA HIS A 407 54.08 6.14 57.36
C HIS A 407 53.00 5.04 57.37
N THR A 408 53.30 3.83 56.89
CA THR A 408 52.34 2.71 56.92
C THR A 408 51.94 2.35 58.35
N THR A 409 52.88 2.33 59.30
CA THR A 409 52.57 2.07 60.72
C THR A 409 51.87 3.27 61.36
N GLY A 410 52.22 4.50 60.98
CA GLY A 410 51.48 5.69 61.38
C GLY A 410 50.01 5.65 60.94
N ASP A 411 49.73 5.21 59.72
CA ASP A 411 48.37 5.01 59.22
C ASP A 411 47.60 3.97 60.04
N GLU A 412 48.24 2.87 60.46
CA GLU A 412 47.62 1.90 61.36
C GLU A 412 47.32 2.48 62.75
N VAL A 413 48.20 3.35 63.28
CA VAL A 413 47.95 4.07 64.53
C VAL A 413 46.73 5.00 64.39
N ILE A 414 46.61 5.70 63.26
CA ILE A 414 45.46 6.55 62.94
C ILE A 414 44.17 5.71 62.85
N ARG A 415 44.19 4.55 62.18
CA ARG A 415 43.03 3.63 62.14
C ARG A 415 42.67 3.11 63.52
N GLY A 416 43.67 2.76 64.34
CA GLY A 416 43.49 2.33 65.72
C GLY A 416 42.85 3.40 66.60
N MET A 417 43.28 4.66 66.45
CA MET A 417 42.66 5.81 67.12
C MET A 417 41.21 5.99 66.70
N ALA A 418 40.91 5.96 65.40
CA ALA A 418 39.54 6.06 64.90
C ALA A 418 38.63 4.94 65.43
N GLN A 419 39.14 3.71 65.50
CA GLN A 419 38.42 2.58 66.09
C GLN A 419 38.14 2.80 67.58
N LEU A 420 39.13 3.29 68.32
CA LEU A 420 38.96 3.60 69.74
C LEU A 420 37.94 4.74 69.96
N MET A 421 37.93 5.75 69.08
CA MET A 421 36.90 6.80 69.09
C MET A 421 35.50 6.20 68.94
N ARG A 422 35.29 5.23 68.04
CA ARG A 422 34.00 4.54 67.90
C ARG A 422 33.61 3.77 69.15
N GLU A 423 34.56 3.03 69.75
CA GLU A 423 34.33 2.25 70.97
C GLU A 423 34.00 3.14 72.19
N CYS A 424 34.57 4.34 72.23
CA CYS A 424 34.41 5.29 73.33
C CYS A 424 33.28 6.30 73.12
N SER A 425 32.52 6.22 72.04
CA SER A 425 31.49 7.21 71.69
C SER A 425 30.12 6.58 71.51
N ARG A 426 29.06 7.37 71.71
CA ARG A 426 27.67 6.95 71.49
C ARG A 426 27.33 7.03 70.00
N PRO A 427 26.28 6.31 69.53
CA PRO A 427 25.84 6.40 68.14
C PRO A 427 25.46 7.82 67.65
N SER A 428 25.12 8.72 68.57
CA SER A 428 24.78 10.12 68.30
C SER A 428 26.00 11.02 68.11
N ASP A 429 27.19 10.57 68.49
CA ASP A 429 28.40 11.39 68.49
C ASP A 429 29.00 11.43 67.07
N ILE A 430 29.43 12.62 66.65
CA ILE A 430 29.96 12.82 65.30
C ILE A 430 31.48 12.77 65.36
N LEU A 431 32.04 11.70 64.82
CA LEU A 431 33.47 11.44 64.82
C LEU A 431 34.08 11.86 63.49
N SER A 432 35.15 12.65 63.54
CA SER A 432 35.79 13.20 62.35
C SER A 432 37.31 13.18 62.42
N ARG A 433 37.95 13.18 61.25
CA ARG A 433 39.38 13.44 61.08
C ARG A 433 39.53 14.64 60.14
N ASN A 434 40.18 15.69 60.64
CA ASN A 434 40.32 16.95 59.89
C ASN A 434 41.53 16.95 58.95
N GLY A 435 42.57 16.19 59.29
CA GLY A 435 43.80 16.05 58.53
C GLY A 435 44.91 15.46 59.40
N GLY A 436 45.92 14.84 58.81
CA GLY A 436 47.08 14.31 59.56
C GLY A 436 46.68 13.43 60.75
N GLU A 437 47.10 13.82 61.94
CA GLU A 437 46.81 13.22 63.25
C GLU A 437 45.69 13.90 64.03
N GLU A 438 44.96 14.84 63.41
CA GLU A 438 43.95 15.68 64.04
C GLU A 438 42.55 15.07 63.91
N PHE A 439 41.90 14.88 65.04
CA PHE A 439 40.56 14.31 65.16
C PHE A 439 39.62 15.27 65.88
N LEU A 440 38.34 15.17 65.56
CA LEU A 440 37.27 15.88 66.27
C LEU A 440 36.18 14.91 66.72
N ILE A 441 35.59 15.23 67.86
CA ILE A 441 34.31 14.66 68.30
C ILE A 441 33.34 15.81 68.54
N LEU A 442 32.20 15.80 67.85
CA LEU A 442 31.07 16.65 68.21
C LEU A 442 30.11 15.81 69.05
N LEU A 443 29.74 16.33 70.22
CA LEU A 443 28.88 15.68 71.21
C LEU A 443 27.56 16.48 71.32
N PRO A 444 26.51 16.11 70.57
CA PRO A 444 25.22 16.81 70.62
C PRO A 444 24.54 16.66 71.97
N GLY A 445 23.97 17.75 72.49
CA GLY A 445 23.21 17.78 73.74
C GLY A 445 24.05 17.68 75.02
N VAL A 446 25.37 17.72 74.91
CA VAL A 446 26.31 17.47 76.01
C VAL A 446 27.07 18.75 76.37
N GLY A 447 27.24 19.01 77.67
CA GLY A 447 28.03 20.14 78.19
C GLY A 447 29.52 19.84 78.37
N THR A 448 30.34 20.88 78.60
CA THR A 448 31.81 20.76 78.73
C THR A 448 32.30 19.71 79.73
N LYS A 449 31.61 19.51 80.86
CA LYS A 449 31.99 18.52 81.90
C LYS A 449 31.89 17.08 81.41
N GLU A 450 30.78 16.74 80.77
CA GLU A 450 30.57 15.39 80.24
C GLU A 450 31.42 15.16 78.98
N ALA A 451 31.60 16.20 78.15
CA ALA A 451 32.53 16.16 77.03
C ALA A 451 33.99 15.91 77.47
N ALA A 452 34.44 16.57 78.55
CA ALA A 452 35.75 16.31 79.15
C ALA A 452 35.86 14.88 79.70
N THR A 453 34.77 14.32 80.22
CA THR A 453 34.73 12.92 80.68
C THR A 453 34.89 11.94 79.51
N VAL A 454 34.25 12.21 78.37
CA VAL A 454 34.41 11.41 77.14
C VAL A 454 35.85 11.51 76.61
N ALA A 455 36.41 12.72 76.55
CA ALA A 455 37.78 12.95 76.11
C ALA A 455 38.79 12.24 77.04
N GLU A 456 38.60 12.31 78.35
CA GLU A 456 39.49 11.69 79.34
C GLU A 456 39.39 10.16 79.30
N ARG A 457 38.19 9.62 79.05
CA ARG A 457 38.00 8.19 78.82
C ARG A 457 38.80 7.75 77.59
N LEU A 458 38.64 8.42 76.45
CA LEU A 458 39.37 8.12 75.23
C LEU A 458 40.89 8.16 75.47
N ARG A 459 41.36 9.22 76.13
CA ARG A 459 42.77 9.42 76.46
C ARG A 459 43.34 8.29 77.31
N LYS A 460 42.66 7.91 78.39
CA LYS A 460 43.09 6.80 79.27
C LYS A 460 43.13 5.46 78.54
N HIS A 461 42.13 5.20 77.68
CA HIS A 461 42.11 3.96 76.90
C HIS A 461 43.23 3.92 75.87
N LEU A 462 43.57 5.06 75.25
CA LEU A 462 44.68 5.13 74.30
C LEU A 462 46.03 4.92 75.01
N ALA A 463 46.26 5.64 76.10
CA ALA A 463 47.52 5.56 76.87
C ALA A 463 47.80 4.16 77.42
N GLY A 464 46.75 3.36 77.69
CA GLY A 464 46.86 1.99 78.20
C GLY A 464 46.87 0.90 77.12
N ARG A 465 46.78 1.24 75.83
CA ARG A 465 46.62 0.28 74.74
C ARG A 465 47.77 0.38 73.73
N ARG A 466 48.31 -0.78 73.36
CA ARG A 466 49.22 -0.90 72.22
C ARG A 466 48.43 -0.82 70.92
N LEU A 467 48.73 0.16 70.06
CA LEU A 467 48.15 0.23 68.71
C LEU A 467 49.13 -0.33 67.70
N HIS A 468 48.76 -1.44 67.06
CA HIS A 468 49.54 -2.07 65.97
C HIS A 468 51.04 -2.24 66.27
N GLY A 469 51.38 -2.68 67.49
CA GLY A 469 52.76 -2.93 67.87
C GLY A 469 53.53 -1.72 68.41
N VAL A 470 52.93 -0.52 68.41
CA VAL A 470 53.52 0.71 68.95
C VAL A 470 52.96 0.98 70.35
N ASP A 471 53.86 1.08 71.33
CA ASP A 471 53.54 1.37 72.72
C ASP A 471 53.71 2.86 73.05
N GLY A 472 53.01 3.33 74.08
CA GLY A 472 53.19 4.70 74.59
C GLY A 472 52.59 5.80 73.70
N ILE A 473 51.60 5.46 72.87
CA ILE A 473 50.83 6.45 72.11
C ILE A 473 49.87 7.17 73.08
N THR A 474 49.93 8.49 73.09
CA THR A 474 49.03 9.33 73.90
C THR A 474 48.33 10.35 73.02
N VAL A 475 47.27 10.96 73.54
CA VAL A 475 46.49 11.99 72.85
C VAL A 475 46.33 13.17 73.80
N SER A 476 46.45 14.37 73.26
CA SER A 476 46.04 15.59 73.94
C SER A 476 44.66 16.00 73.43
N ALA A 477 43.82 16.54 74.31
CA ALA A 477 42.46 16.95 73.95
C ALA A 477 42.14 18.37 74.45
N GLY A 478 41.48 19.15 73.60
CA GLY A 478 40.86 20.43 73.95
C GLY A 478 39.34 20.33 73.88
N VAL A 479 38.64 20.84 74.88
CA VAL A 479 37.17 20.80 74.95
C VAL A 479 36.57 22.19 75.02
N ALA A 480 35.64 22.50 74.14
CA ALA A 480 34.82 23.71 74.18
C ALA A 480 33.35 23.36 73.93
N GLN A 481 32.44 24.27 74.29
CA GLN A 481 31.00 24.06 74.09
C GLN A 481 30.40 25.22 73.32
N TRP A 482 29.52 24.87 72.37
CA TRP A 482 28.63 25.80 71.72
C TRP A 482 27.26 25.76 72.42
N PRO A 483 26.84 26.86 73.10
CA PRO A 483 25.51 26.93 73.69
C PRO A 483 24.45 27.15 72.60
N SER A 484 23.22 26.68 72.85
CA SER A 484 22.08 26.97 71.98
C SER A 484 21.86 28.48 71.97
N ALA A 485 22.11 29.15 70.83
CA ALA A 485 22.18 30.61 70.66
C ALA A 485 23.47 31.29 71.20
N GLY A 486 24.62 30.63 71.04
CA GLY A 486 25.94 31.18 71.34
C GLY A 486 26.61 32.00 70.23
N PRO A 487 27.88 32.41 70.42
CA PRO A 487 28.70 33.05 69.38
C PRO A 487 28.82 32.19 68.10
N GLU A 488 29.40 32.78 67.05
CA GLU A 488 29.66 32.10 65.78
C GLU A 488 30.35 30.74 66.01
N VAL A 489 29.84 29.67 65.39
CA VAL A 489 30.31 28.29 65.64
C VAL A 489 31.83 28.14 65.43
N SER A 490 32.40 28.91 64.50
CA SER A 490 33.84 28.99 64.26
C SER A 490 34.65 29.33 65.52
N GLN A 491 34.10 30.14 66.43
CA GLN A 491 34.74 30.51 67.69
C GLN A 491 34.85 29.33 68.66
N VAL A 492 33.91 28.37 68.63
CA VAL A 492 33.96 27.18 69.49
C VAL A 492 35.01 26.19 69.00
N PHE A 493 35.18 26.05 67.69
CA PHE A 493 36.30 25.29 67.13
C PHE A 493 37.64 25.93 67.50
N GLN A 494 37.78 27.26 67.37
CA GLN A 494 38.97 27.99 67.80
C GLN A 494 39.24 27.83 69.30
N ALA A 495 38.20 27.86 70.14
CA ALA A 495 38.32 27.64 71.58
C ALA A 495 38.76 26.20 71.92
N ALA A 496 38.23 25.20 71.21
CA ALA A 496 38.67 23.81 71.36
C ALA A 496 40.14 23.62 70.93
N ASP A 497 40.55 24.23 69.82
CA ASP A 497 41.93 24.20 69.33
C ASP A 497 42.89 24.92 70.30
N ALA A 498 42.48 26.07 70.85
CA ALA A 498 43.27 26.78 71.87
C ALA A 498 43.44 25.95 73.15
N ALA A 499 42.39 25.26 73.59
CA ALA A 499 42.47 24.33 74.72
C ALA A 499 43.38 23.12 74.39
N LEU A 500 43.32 22.59 73.17
CA LEU A 500 44.20 21.51 72.72
C LEU A 500 45.67 21.97 72.69
N TYR A 501 45.93 23.19 72.24
CA TYR A 501 47.26 23.79 72.27
C TYR A 501 47.79 23.91 73.70
N ALA A 502 46.96 24.40 74.63
CA ALA A 502 47.29 24.46 76.05
C ALA A 502 47.57 23.06 76.64
N ALA A 503 46.82 22.03 76.23
CA ALA A 503 47.09 20.65 76.63
C ALA A 503 48.49 20.19 76.18
N LYS A 504 48.90 20.55 74.95
CA LYS A 504 50.23 20.22 74.41
C LYS A 504 51.36 20.96 75.13
N GLU A 505 51.18 22.24 75.48
CA GLU A 505 52.19 23.02 76.21
C GLU A 505 52.37 22.58 77.66
N GLN A 506 51.29 22.20 78.33
CA GLN A 506 51.33 21.81 79.74
C GLN A 506 51.94 20.40 79.98
N GLY A 507 52.49 19.76 78.94
CA GLY A 507 53.17 18.47 79.05
C GLY A 507 52.46 17.30 78.36
N ARG A 508 51.47 17.57 77.49
CA ARG A 508 50.73 16.58 76.68
C ARG A 508 49.98 15.54 77.52
N ASN A 509 49.40 14.53 76.85
CA ASN A 509 48.64 13.42 77.43
C ASN A 509 47.61 13.89 78.48
N ARG A 510 46.80 14.90 78.13
CA ARG A 510 45.79 15.48 79.02
C ARG A 510 44.62 16.09 78.25
N VAL A 511 43.54 16.31 78.97
CA VAL A 511 42.37 17.06 78.51
C VAL A 511 42.38 18.44 79.16
N VAL A 512 42.26 19.49 78.35
CA VAL A 512 42.05 20.86 78.84
C VAL A 512 40.69 21.33 78.36
N VAL A 513 39.90 21.90 79.26
CA VAL A 513 38.62 22.53 78.94
C VAL A 513 38.87 24.02 78.78
N HIS A 514 38.40 24.61 77.68
CA HIS A 514 38.45 26.05 77.49
C HIS A 514 37.59 26.71 78.58
N ALA A 515 38.19 27.57 79.39
CA ALA A 515 37.43 28.42 80.31
C ALA A 515 36.71 29.47 79.45
N GLY A 516 35.41 29.25 79.24
CA GLY A 516 34.52 30.21 78.58
C GLY A 516 34.37 31.49 79.36
#